data_AF-A0A382J9Z5-F1
#
_entry.id   AF-A0A382J9Z5-F1
#
_cell.length_a   1.000
_cell.length_b   1.000
_cell.length_c   1.000
_cell.angle_alpha   90.00
_cell.angle_beta   90.00
_cell.angle_gamma   90.00
#
_symmetry.space_group_name_H-M   'P 1'
#
loop_
_entity.id
_entity.type
_entity.pdbx_description
1 polymer ?
#
loop_
_entity_poly.entity_id
_entity_poly.type
_entity_poly.pdbx_seq_one_letter_code
_entity_poly.pdbx_strand_id
1 'polypeptide(L)' 'MKKNKYNLKLVIFLTLIPLVGIFGTFWHLWNYGIVWQEPALLVFFWIFTGLGITVGYHRLFSHRSFKAHTILEWLLA' A
#
# COMPACT_ATOMS: atom_id res chain seq x y z
N MET A 1 -24.93 -16.89 -20.98
CA MET A 1 -23.74 -16.01 -20.81
C MET A 1 -24.11 -14.85 -19.89
N LYS A 2 -23.62 -14.84 -18.64
CA LYS A 2 -24.00 -13.85 -17.62
C LYS A 2 -23.35 -12.50 -17.96
N LYS A 3 -24.16 -11.54 -18.40
CA LYS A 3 -23.75 -10.19 -18.80
C LYS A 3 -23.52 -9.33 -17.56
N ASN A 4 -22.33 -9.44 -16.96
CA ASN A 4 -21.53 -8.34 -16.37
C ASN A 4 -20.25 -8.94 -15.76
N LYS A 5 -19.12 -8.73 -16.44
CA LYS A 5 -17.85 -9.43 -16.16
C LYS A 5 -16.94 -8.67 -15.16
N TYR A 6 -17.29 -7.44 -14.78
CA TYR A 6 -16.42 -6.56 -13.99
C TYR A 6 -17.20 -5.88 -12.84
N ASN A 7 -16.59 -5.85 -11.65
CA ASN A 7 -17.09 -5.03 -10.54
C ASN A 7 -16.69 -3.58 -10.78
N LEU A 8 -17.55 -2.85 -11.48
CA LEU A 8 -17.28 -1.48 -11.93
C LEU A 8 -16.96 -0.52 -10.77
N LYS A 9 -17.54 -0.75 -9.59
CA LYS A 9 -17.21 0.02 -8.37
C LYS A 9 -15.74 -0.16 -7.97
N LEU A 10 -15.28 -1.40 -7.94
CA LEU A 10 -13.89 -1.73 -7.59
C LEU A 10 -12.92 -1.15 -8.63
N VAL A 11 -13.24 -1.29 -9.92
CA VAL A 11 -12.41 -0.76 -11.01
C VAL A 11 -12.26 0.76 -10.88
N ILE A 12 -13.37 1.49 -10.73
CA ILE A 12 -13.33 2.94 -10.55
C ILE A 12 -12.49 3.31 -9.33
N PHE A 13 -12.67 2.63 -8.20
CA PHE A 13 -11.95 2.95 -6.96
C PHE A 13 -10.43 2.71 -7.11
N LEU A 14 -10.02 1.54 -7.62
CA LEU A 14 -8.62 1.20 -7.83
C LEU A 14 -7.94 2.08 -8.87
N THR A 15 -8.68 2.62 -9.84
CA THR A 15 -8.13 3.56 -10.84
C THR A 15 -8.05 4.99 -10.31
N LEU A 16 -9.06 5.46 -9.57
CA LEU A 16 -9.10 6.84 -9.10
C LEU A 16 -8.11 7.13 -7.97
N ILE A 17 -7.88 6.18 -7.04
CA ILE A 17 -6.93 6.38 -5.93
C ILE A 17 -5.54 6.80 -6.42
N PRO A 18 -4.85 6.04 -7.31
CA PRO A 18 -3.52 6.43 -7.77
C PRO A 18 -3.54 7.72 -8.59
N LEU A 19 -4.61 7.96 -9.35
CA LEU A 19 -4.75 9.17 -10.16
C LEU A 19 -4.82 10.42 -9.26
N VAL A 20 -5.64 10.37 -8.22
CA VAL A 20 -5.74 11.42 -7.20
C VAL A 20 -4.41 11.58 -6.45
N GLY A 21 -3.71 10.47 -6.17
CA GLY A 21 -2.37 10.54 -5.57
C GLY A 21 -1.38 11.34 -6.42
N ILE A 22 -1.33 11.08 -7.73
CA ILE A 22 -0.42 11.77 -8.65
C ILE A 22 -0.76 13.26 -8.76
N PHE A 23 -2.01 13.58 -9.12
CA PHE A 23 -2.43 14.97 -9.29
C PHE A 23 -2.44 15.74 -7.97
N GLY A 24 -2.84 15.10 -6.87
CA GLY A 24 -2.81 15.67 -5.53
C GLY A 24 -1.40 16.01 -5.07
N THR A 25 -0.44 15.13 -5.33
CA THR A 25 0.98 15.40 -5.02
C THR A 25 1.50 16.57 -5.85
N PHE A 26 1.19 16.62 -7.15
CA PHE A 26 1.62 17.72 -8.01
C PHE A 26 1.03 19.07 -7.58
N TRP A 27 -0.27 19.11 -7.26
CA TRP A 27 -0.92 20.28 -6.69
C TRP A 27 -0.20 20.71 -5.42
N HIS A 28 -0.02 19.79 -4.46
CA HIS A 28 0.59 20.09 -3.17
C HIS A 28 1.97 20.72 -3.34
N LEU A 29 2.80 20.11 -4.19
CA LEU A 29 4.14 20.57 -4.49
C LEU A 29 4.16 22.01 -5.03
N TRP A 30 3.24 22.35 -5.93
CA TRP A 30 3.15 23.68 -6.54
C TRP A 30 2.79 24.79 -5.55
N ASN A 31 2.03 24.46 -4.50
CA ASN A 31 1.50 25.45 -3.55
C ASN A 31 2.31 25.54 -2.26
N TYR A 32 2.87 24.43 -1.79
CA TYR A 32 3.43 24.31 -0.44
C TYR A 32 4.91 23.85 -0.43
N GLY A 33 5.45 23.36 -1.54
CA GLY A 33 6.80 22.78 -1.60
C GLY A 33 6.86 21.37 -0.96
N ILE A 34 8.08 20.93 -0.60
CA ILE A 34 8.32 19.64 0.10
C ILE A 34 9.04 19.92 1.42
N VAL A 35 8.50 19.39 2.50
CA VAL A 35 9.19 19.27 3.79
C VAL A 35 9.85 17.90 3.90
N TRP A 36 11.00 17.82 4.58
CA TRP A 36 11.83 16.61 4.62
C TRP A 36 11.10 15.38 5.22
N GLN A 37 10.06 15.60 6.03
CA GLN A 37 9.25 14.55 6.62
C GLN A 37 8.46 13.76 5.56
N GLU A 38 8.01 14.41 4.48
CA GLU A 38 7.21 13.77 3.42
C GLU A 38 7.96 12.62 2.73
N PRO A 39 9.18 12.82 2.17
CA PRO A 39 9.93 11.71 1.57
C PRO A 39 10.38 10.70 2.62
N ALA A 40 10.68 11.12 3.85
CA ALA A 40 11.05 10.19 4.93
C ALA A 40 9.90 9.24 5.26
N LEU A 41 8.68 9.76 5.42
CA LEU A 41 7.48 8.96 5.66
C LEU A 41 7.13 8.09 4.47
N LEU A 42 7.27 8.60 3.24
CA LEU A 42 7.06 7.81 2.02
C LEU A 42 7.94 6.56 2.03
N VAL A 43 9.25 6.71 2.24
CA VAL A 43 10.19 5.58 2.25
C VAL A 43 9.88 4.63 3.40
N PHE A 44 9.62 5.17 4.60
CA PHE A 44 9.30 4.38 5.78
C PHE A 44 8.06 3.51 5.56
N PHE A 45 6.94 4.11 5.12
CA PHE A 45 5.70 3.37 4.88
C PHE A 45 5.80 2.44 3.68
N TRP A 46 6.54 2.81 2.63
CA TRP A 46 6.77 1.93 1.49
C TRP A 46 7.49 0.63 1.89
N ILE A 47 8.51 0.74 2.73
CA ILE A 47 9.22 -0.44 3.26
C ILE A 47 8.31 -1.24 4.19
N PHE A 48 7.64 -0.59 5.14
CA PHE A 48 6.78 -1.29 6.11
C PHE A 48 5.63 -2.04 5.44
N THR A 49 4.92 -1.40 4.50
CA THR A 49 3.83 -2.04 3.74
C THR A 49 4.36 -3.17 2.85
N GLY A 50 5.51 -2.96 2.20
CA GLY A 50 6.17 -4.01 1.40
C GLY A 50 6.56 -5.24 2.23
N LEU A 51 7.10 -5.03 3.44
CA LEU A 51 7.45 -6.11 4.37
C LEU A 51 6.21 -6.83 4.91
N GLY A 52 5.14 -6.09 5.24
CA GLY A 52 3.86 -6.66 5.65
C GLY A 52 3.31 -7.62 4.59
N ILE A 53 3.38 -7.26 3.30
CA ILE A 53 2.91 -8.15 2.22
C ILE A 53 3.87 -9.31 1.98
N THR A 54 5.17 -9.04 1.82
CA THR A 54 6.13 -10.05 1.36
C THR A 54 6.59 -11.00 2.47
N VAL A 55 6.89 -10.47 3.66
CA VAL A 55 7.36 -11.27 4.80
C VAL A 55 6.17 -11.73 5.63
N GLY A 56 5.20 -10.86 5.90
CA GLY A 56 3.97 -11.18 6.63
C GLY A 56 3.02 -12.05 5.81
N TYR A 57 2.17 -11.41 5.01
CA TYR A 57 1.09 -12.06 4.27
C TYR A 57 1.57 -13.27 3.44
N HIS A 58 2.61 -13.10 2.62
CA HIS A 58 3.10 -14.15 1.73
C HIS A 58 3.85 -15.25 2.50
N ARG A 59 4.96 -14.94 3.18
CA ARG A 59 5.85 -15.99 3.73
C ARG A 59 5.39 -16.53 5.08
N LEU A 60 4.98 -15.67 6.00
CA LEU A 60 4.62 -16.04 7.37
C LEU A 60 3.20 -16.60 7.47
N PHE A 61 2.21 -15.92 6.88
CA PHE A 61 0.80 -16.32 7.03
C PHE A 61 0.34 -17.31 5.97
N SER A 62 0.63 -17.06 4.68
CA SER A 62 0.16 -17.92 3.58
C SER A 62 0.99 -19.19 3.44
N HIS A 63 2.33 -19.07 3.39
CA HIS A 63 3.23 -20.22 3.17
C HIS A 63 3.83 -20.83 4.43
N ARG A 64 3.69 -20.18 5.60
CA ARG A 64 4.20 -20.66 6.91
C ARG A 64 5.66 -21.12 6.85
N SER A 65 6.50 -20.41 6.08
CA SER A 65 7.89 -20.82 5.80
C SER A 65 8.80 -20.75 7.04
N PHE A 66 8.42 -19.98 8.06
CA PHE A 66 9.11 -19.88 9.34
C PHE A 66 8.10 -19.49 10.43
N LYS A 67 8.51 -19.61 11.70
CA LYS A 67 7.77 -19.09 12.86
C LYS A 67 8.45 -17.82 13.35
N ALA A 68 7.68 -16.76 13.58
CA ALA A 68 8.16 -15.51 14.13
C ALA A 68 7.72 -15.37 15.60
N HIS A 69 8.39 -14.49 16.35
CA HIS A 69 7.92 -14.11 17.68
C HIS A 69 6.59 -13.37 17.57
N THR A 70 5.69 -13.52 18.53
CA THR A 70 4.32 -12.97 18.50
C THR A 70 4.29 -11.47 18.20
N ILE A 71 5.23 -10.69 18.73
CA ILE A 71 5.34 -9.25 18.44
C ILE A 71 5.61 -8.97 16.96
N LEU A 72 6.50 -9.76 16.34
CA LEU A 72 6.83 -9.61 14.92
C LEU A 72 5.68 -10.10 14.03
N GLU A 73 4.93 -11.12 14.45
CA GLU A 73 3.68 -11.52 13.77
C GLU A 73 2.67 -10.36 13.76
N TRP A 74 2.45 -9.70 14.89
CA TRP A 74 1.54 -8.54 14.96
C TRP A 74 2.01 -7.34 14.13
N LEU A 75 3.30 -7.09 14.05
CA LEU A 75 3.84 -6.00 13.24
C LEU A 75 3.74 -6.25 11.74
N LEU A 76 3.70 -7.52 11.31
CA LEU A 76 3.67 -7.92 9.91
C LEU A 76 2.29 -8.37 9.43
N ALA A 77 1.30 -8.46 10.33
CA ALA A 77 -0.10 -8.76 10.05
C ALA A 77 -0.84 -7.57 9.43
#